data_AF-A0A938U559-F1
#
_entry.id   AF-A0A938U559-F1
#
_cell.length_a   1.000
_cell.length_b   1.000
_cell.length_c   1.000
_cell.angle_alpha   90.00
_cell.angle_beta   90.00
_cell.angle_gamma   90.00
#
_symmetry.space_group_name_H-M   'P 1'
#
loop_
_entity.id
_entity.type
_entity.pdbx_description
1 polymer ?
#
loop_
_entity_poly.entity_id
_entity_poly.type
_entity_poly.pdbx_seq_one_letter_code
_entity_poly.pdbx_strand_id
1 'polypeptide(L)'
;MIRASFCGLCDDCQLGNPAFLETVVRLQKYLFQFRANWWLHCFPVEEGFSFAELSKALEWFRNHSECPGCKNGKGHEDCPIRRCALERGLDQCHQCPDLAPCQKFDFLLSEFPDLKARLYRRQLKDRAREFHRLLEAKKMKA
;
A
#
# COMPACT_ATOMS: atom_id res chain seq x y z
N MET A 1 10.27 10.14 2.37
CA MET A 1 9.30 10.63 1.36
C MET A 1 7.90 10.11 1.71
N ILE A 2 6.85 10.94 1.63
CA ILE A 2 5.47 10.47 1.88
C ILE A 2 5.00 9.70 0.65
N ARG A 3 4.63 8.43 0.83
CA ARG A 3 4.06 7.59 -0.22
C ARG A 3 2.67 8.10 -0.59
N ALA A 4 2.39 8.33 -1.87
CA ALA A 4 1.13 8.93 -2.30
C ALA A 4 0.43 8.12 -3.39
N SER A 5 -0.88 7.92 -3.24
CA SER A 5 -1.73 7.19 -4.19
C SER A 5 -3.08 7.85 -4.41
N PHE A 6 -3.74 7.53 -5.52
CA PHE A 6 -5.12 7.95 -5.78
C PHE A 6 -6.14 7.09 -5.02
N CYS A 7 -5.93 5.77 -5.02
CA CYS A 7 -6.87 4.79 -4.45
C CYS A 7 -6.71 4.56 -2.94
N GLY A 8 -5.71 5.16 -2.29
CA GLY A 8 -5.44 4.97 -0.86
C GLY A 8 -4.79 3.63 -0.49
N LEU A 9 -4.54 2.74 -1.45
CA LEU A 9 -3.95 1.41 -1.18
C LEU A 9 -2.53 1.52 -0.61
N CYS A 10 -1.79 2.54 -1.04
CA CYS A 10 -0.42 2.77 -0.58
C CYS A 10 -0.33 3.10 0.92
N ASP A 11 -1.42 3.52 1.55
CA ASP A 11 -1.42 3.97 2.93
C ASP A 11 -1.31 2.81 3.92
N ASP A 12 -1.68 1.59 3.50
CA ASP A 12 -1.57 0.36 4.30
C ASP A 12 -0.35 -0.50 3.89
N CYS A 13 0.44 -0.04 2.92
CA CYS A 13 1.55 -0.83 2.37
C CYS A 13 2.71 -0.93 3.37
N GLN A 14 3.11 -2.17 3.67
CA GLN A 14 4.15 -2.48 4.67
C GLN A 14 5.58 -2.27 4.17
N LEU A 15 5.79 -2.01 2.88
CA LEU A 15 7.11 -1.71 2.36
C LEU A 15 7.66 -0.46 3.07
N GLY A 16 8.86 -0.56 3.65
CA GLY A 16 9.46 0.52 4.43
C GLY A 16 8.94 0.66 5.87
N ASN A 17 8.00 -0.19 6.31
CA ASN A 17 7.59 -0.23 7.71
C ASN A 17 8.80 -0.68 8.58
N PRO A 18 9.16 0.05 9.65
CA PRO A 18 10.31 -0.30 10.48
C PRO A 18 10.24 -1.70 11.08
N ALA A 19 9.08 -2.14 11.57
CA ALA A 19 8.90 -3.46 12.15
C ALA A 19 9.02 -4.59 11.10
N PHE A 20 8.56 -4.33 9.87
CA PHE A 20 8.77 -5.23 8.74
C PHE A 20 10.28 -5.37 8.42
N LEU A 21 10.99 -4.25 8.28
CA LEU A 21 12.42 -4.26 7.97
C LEU A 21 13.25 -4.90 9.10
N GLU A 22 12.91 -4.63 10.36
CA GLU A 22 13.54 -5.29 11.51
C GLU A 22 13.35 -6.81 11.44
N THR A 23 12.15 -7.26 11.07
CA THR A 23 11.84 -8.68 10.91
C THR A 23 12.66 -9.31 9.79
N VAL A 24 12.81 -8.63 8.64
CA VAL A 24 13.67 -9.06 7.52
C VAL A 24 15.11 -9.24 7.99
N VAL A 25 15.67 -8.25 8.70
CA VAL A 25 17.05 -8.30 9.22
C VAL A 25 17.22 -9.43 10.23
N ARG A 26 16.25 -9.60 11.14
CA ARG A 26 16.28 -10.65 12.16
C ARG A 26 16.26 -12.04 11.53
N LEU A 27 15.40 -12.27 10.54
CA LEU A 27 15.36 -13.53 9.80
C LEU A 27 16.69 -13.80 9.07
N GLN A 28 17.23 -12.80 8.37
CA GLN A 28 18.52 -12.92 7.68
C GLN A 28 19.64 -13.32 8.65
N LYS A 29 19.67 -12.74 9.85
CA LYS A 29 20.63 -13.09 10.90
C LYS A 29 20.50 -14.55 11.34
N TYR A 30 19.27 -15.04 11.57
CA TYR A 30 19.06 -16.43 11.97
C TYR A 30 19.47 -17.42 10.88
N LEU A 31 19.16 -17.14 9.61
CA LEU A 31 19.56 -17.97 8.48
C LEU A 31 21.09 -18.05 8.34
N PHE A 32 21.77 -16.92 8.55
CA PHE A 32 23.23 -16.87 8.56
C PHE A 32 23.83 -17.67 9.73
N GLN A 33 23.30 -17.50 10.95
CA GLN A 33 23.77 -18.21 12.14
C GLN A 33 23.53 -19.72 12.06
N PHE A 34 22.38 -20.12 11.52
CA PHE A 34 22.07 -21.51 11.23
C PHE A 34 23.04 -22.12 10.20
N ARG A 35 23.69 -21.29 9.37
CA ARG A 35 24.47 -21.73 8.20
C ARG A 35 23.59 -22.54 7.25
N ALA A 36 22.43 -21.99 6.89
CA ALA A 36 21.38 -22.69 6.15
C ALA A 36 21.86 -23.39 4.87
N ASN A 37 22.85 -22.80 4.19
CA ASN A 37 23.49 -23.36 3.00
C ASN A 37 24.30 -24.65 3.27
N TRP A 38 24.79 -24.86 4.49
CA TRP A 38 25.49 -26.10 4.87
C TRP A 38 24.51 -27.25 5.10
N TRP A 39 23.35 -26.93 5.69
CA TRP A 39 22.32 -27.91 6.06
C TRP A 39 21.31 -28.19 4.95
N LEU A 40 21.57 -27.75 3.70
CA LEU A 40 20.63 -27.95 2.59
C LEU A 40 20.22 -29.41 2.39
N HIS A 41 21.16 -30.33 2.62
CA HIS A 41 20.93 -31.77 2.53
C HIS A 41 19.98 -32.32 3.61
N CYS A 42 19.66 -31.54 4.66
CA CYS A 42 18.69 -31.90 5.69
C CYS A 42 17.26 -31.51 5.32
N PHE A 43 17.04 -30.79 4.22
CA PHE A 43 15.73 -30.33 3.78
C PHE A 43 15.27 -31.08 2.52
N PRO A 44 13.95 -31.22 2.32
CA PRO A 44 13.41 -31.85 1.13
C PRO A 44 13.76 -31.02 -0.11
N VAL A 45 14.70 -31.52 -0.92
CA VAL A 45 15.20 -30.84 -2.13
C VAL A 45 14.11 -30.75 -3.22
N GLU A 46 13.14 -31.65 -3.19
CA GLU A 46 12.13 -31.82 -4.25
C GLU A 46 10.96 -30.83 -4.14
N GLU A 47 10.89 -30.04 -3.06
CA GLU A 47 9.84 -29.05 -2.83
C GLU A 47 10.12 -27.68 -3.47
N GLY A 48 11.17 -27.56 -4.30
CA GLY A 48 11.43 -26.38 -5.12
C GLY A 48 11.87 -25.12 -4.35
N PHE A 49 12.32 -25.27 -3.10
CA PHE A 49 12.75 -24.15 -2.26
C PHE A 49 14.25 -23.87 -2.38
N SER A 50 14.63 -22.59 -2.55
CA SER A 50 16.02 -22.16 -2.65
C SER A 50 16.38 -21.12 -1.58
N PHE A 51 17.26 -21.50 -0.64
CA PHE A 51 17.82 -20.58 0.35
C PHE A 51 18.65 -19.45 -0.28
N ALA A 52 19.26 -19.72 -1.44
CA ALA A 52 20.00 -18.70 -2.18
C ALA A 52 19.04 -17.61 -2.70
N GLU A 53 17.90 -18.00 -3.27
CA GLU A 53 16.88 -17.04 -3.71
C GLU A 53 16.21 -16.32 -2.54
N LEU A 54 15.94 -17.01 -1.42
CA LEU A 54 15.47 -16.36 -0.20
C LEU A 54 16.46 -15.30 0.29
N SER A 55 17.75 -15.61 0.32
CA SER A 55 18.79 -14.66 0.77
C SER A 55 18.84 -13.42 -0.12
N LYS A 56 18.72 -13.59 -1.45
CA LYS A 56 18.61 -12.48 -2.40
C LYS A 56 17.36 -11.64 -2.15
N ALA A 57 16.21 -12.27 -1.88
CA ALA A 57 14.96 -11.57 -1.60
C ALA A 57 15.05 -10.72 -0.31
N LEU A 58 15.62 -11.27 0.76
CA LEU A 58 15.81 -10.53 2.02
C LEU A 58 16.73 -9.32 1.84
N GLU A 59 17.83 -9.50 1.10
CA GLU A 59 18.73 -8.40 0.75
C GLU A 59 18.05 -7.35 -0.14
N TRP A 60 17.21 -7.80 -1.10
CA TRP A 60 16.44 -6.91 -1.95
C TRP A 60 15.50 -6.01 -1.13
N PHE A 61 14.76 -6.56 -0.16
CA PHE A 61 13.86 -5.77 0.70
C PHE A 61 14.60 -4.71 1.53
N ARG A 62 15.83 -5.00 1.97
CA ARG A 62 16.66 -4.03 2.70
C ARG A 62 17.09 -2.87 1.81
N ASN A 63 17.44 -3.16 0.55
CA ASN A 63 17.93 -2.17 -0.40
C ASN A 63 16.82 -1.41 -1.14
N HIS A 64 15.58 -1.92 -1.13
CA HIS A 64 14.44 -1.36 -1.85
C HIS A 64 13.23 -1.13 -0.93
N SER A 65 13.48 -0.55 0.24
CA SER A 65 12.46 -0.27 1.25
C SER A 65 11.58 0.93 0.91
N GLU A 66 11.92 1.70 -0.13
CA GLU A 66 11.22 2.92 -0.51
C GLU A 66 10.32 2.72 -1.74
N CYS A 67 9.11 3.24 -1.65
CA CYS A 67 8.23 3.41 -2.80
C CYS A 67 7.48 4.73 -2.66
N PRO A 68 7.65 5.68 -3.60
CA PRO A 68 7.03 7.00 -3.54
C PRO A 68 5.53 6.97 -3.87
N GLY A 69 5.01 5.84 -4.35
CA GLY A 69 3.61 5.64 -4.69
C GLY A 69 3.25 6.08 -6.11
N CYS A 70 2.02 5.77 -6.54
CA CYS A 70 1.62 5.90 -7.95
C CYS A 70 1.46 7.34 -8.45
N LYS A 71 1.27 8.30 -7.54
CA LYS A 71 1.30 9.72 -7.88
C LYS A 71 2.70 10.20 -8.30
N ASN A 72 3.73 9.48 -7.89
CA ASN A 72 5.14 9.79 -8.15
C ASN A 72 5.77 8.82 -9.16
N GLY A 73 4.97 8.32 -10.13
CA GLY A 73 5.48 7.54 -11.25
C GLY A 73 5.68 6.04 -11.00
N LYS A 74 5.18 5.48 -9.88
CA LYS A 74 5.14 4.03 -9.64
C LYS A 74 3.76 3.42 -9.94
N GLY A 75 3.64 2.11 -9.74
CA GLY A 75 2.40 1.37 -9.92
C GLY A 75 2.14 0.96 -11.37
N HIS A 76 0.98 0.37 -11.61
CA HIS A 76 0.60 -0.13 -12.93
C HIS A 76 0.43 1.03 -13.93
N GLU A 77 1.05 0.92 -15.11
CA GLU A 77 1.04 1.95 -16.14
C GLU A 77 -0.39 2.26 -16.61
N ASP A 78 -1.17 1.22 -16.94
CA ASP A 78 -2.56 1.38 -17.41
C ASP A 78 -3.63 1.37 -16.30
N CYS A 79 -3.29 1.76 -15.07
CA CYS A 79 -4.23 1.72 -13.95
C CYS A 79 -5.50 2.54 -14.25
N PRO A 80 -6.71 1.93 -14.30
CA PRO A 80 -7.94 2.64 -14.67
C PRO A 80 -8.36 3.65 -13.60
N ILE A 81 -7.98 3.41 -12.33
CA ILE A 81 -8.25 4.33 -11.22
C ILE A 81 -7.39 5.59 -11.35
N ARG A 82 -6.09 5.44 -11.66
CA ARG A 82 -5.17 6.56 -11.87
C ARG A 82 -5.64 7.46 -13.02
N ARG A 83 -5.94 6.86 -14.18
CA ARG A 83 -6.43 7.60 -15.36
C ARG A 83 -7.70 8.38 -15.04
N CYS A 84 -8.69 7.71 -14.44
CA CYS A 84 -9.94 8.36 -14.08
C CYS A 84 -9.76 9.50 -13.05
N ALA A 85 -8.88 9.35 -12.06
CA ALA A 85 -8.61 10.40 -11.09
C ALA A 85 -7.97 11.63 -11.75
N LEU A 86 -7.00 11.42 -12.65
CA LEU A 86 -6.36 12.49 -13.41
C LEU A 86 -7.34 13.22 -14.33
N GLU A 87 -8.14 12.47 -15.11
CA GLU A 87 -9.16 13.02 -16.01
C GLU A 87 -10.20 13.86 -15.27
N ARG A 88 -10.55 13.47 -14.05
CA ARG A 88 -11.52 14.19 -13.20
C ARG A 88 -10.90 15.26 -12.31
N GLY A 89 -9.58 15.45 -12.34
CA GLY A 89 -8.88 16.39 -11.45
C GLY A 89 -9.00 16.05 -9.95
N LEU A 90 -9.14 14.76 -9.62
CA LEU A 90 -9.24 14.29 -8.23
C LEU A 90 -7.86 14.01 -7.65
N ASP A 91 -7.57 14.58 -6.49
CA ASP A 91 -6.34 14.24 -5.77
C ASP A 91 -6.45 12.83 -5.17
N GLN A 92 -7.57 12.48 -4.52
CA GLN A 92 -7.81 11.13 -4.01
C GLN A 92 -9.23 10.65 -4.33
N CYS A 93 -9.39 9.34 -4.51
CA CYS A 93 -10.67 8.75 -4.90
C CYS A 93 -11.77 8.92 -3.84
N HIS A 94 -11.45 9.14 -2.56
CA HIS A 94 -12.47 9.43 -1.54
C HIS A 94 -13.16 10.79 -1.74
N GLN A 95 -12.58 11.69 -2.53
CA GLN A 95 -13.19 12.96 -2.92
C GLN A 95 -14.23 12.78 -4.04
N CYS A 96 -14.24 11.62 -4.71
CA CYS A 96 -15.16 11.34 -5.80
C CYS A 96 -16.61 11.19 -5.30
N PRO A 97 -17.59 11.98 -5.79
CA PRO A 97 -18.99 11.80 -5.42
C PRO A 97 -19.53 10.42 -5.85
N ASP A 98 -19.02 9.89 -6.96
CA ASP A 98 -19.42 8.59 -7.53
C ASP A 98 -18.58 7.42 -7.01
N LEU A 99 -17.84 7.59 -5.92
CA LEU A 99 -17.04 6.52 -5.32
C LEU A 99 -17.89 5.26 -5.11
N ALA A 100 -19.16 5.45 -4.72
CA ALA A 100 -20.03 4.35 -4.38
C ALA A 100 -20.26 3.35 -5.53
N PRO A 101 -20.87 3.78 -6.64
CA PRO A 101 -21.11 2.91 -7.78
C PRO A 101 -19.85 2.61 -8.61
N CYS A 102 -18.67 3.16 -8.27
CA CYS A 102 -17.49 3.05 -9.12
C CYS A 102 -16.94 1.62 -9.23
N GLN A 103 -17.07 1.00 -10.41
CA GLN A 103 -16.58 -0.37 -10.71
C GLN A 103 -15.08 -0.43 -11.06
N LYS A 104 -14.39 0.72 -11.13
CA LYS A 104 -12.95 0.75 -11.49
C LYS A 104 -12.05 0.06 -10.46
N PHE A 105 -12.59 -0.33 -9.30
CA PHE A 105 -11.87 -1.03 -8.25
C PHE A 105 -12.01 -2.54 -8.32
N ASP A 106 -12.90 -3.09 -9.16
CA ASP A 106 -13.33 -4.49 -9.08
C ASP A 106 -12.17 -5.47 -9.19
N PHE A 107 -11.19 -5.18 -10.03
CA PHE A 107 -9.97 -5.99 -10.19
C PHE A 107 -9.05 -6.01 -8.95
N LEU A 108 -9.20 -5.06 -8.02
CA LEU A 108 -8.45 -5.01 -6.76
C LEU A 108 -9.22 -5.61 -5.59
N LEU A 109 -10.54 -5.75 -5.70
CA LEU A 109 -11.36 -6.15 -4.54
C LEU A 109 -11.19 -7.61 -4.15
N SER A 110 -10.66 -8.48 -5.03
CA SER A 110 -10.29 -9.85 -4.67
C SER A 110 -9.16 -9.88 -3.64
N GLU A 111 -8.13 -9.05 -3.84
CA GLU A 111 -6.95 -8.97 -2.97
C GLU A 111 -7.15 -7.99 -1.81
N PHE A 112 -7.94 -6.93 -2.03
CA PHE A 112 -8.14 -5.84 -1.08
C PHE A 112 -9.63 -5.56 -0.86
N PRO A 113 -10.38 -6.51 -0.26
CA PRO A 113 -11.84 -6.40 -0.11
C PRO A 113 -12.28 -5.15 0.67
N ASP A 114 -11.48 -4.73 1.64
CA ASP A 114 -11.78 -3.56 2.48
C ASP A 114 -11.45 -2.20 1.84
N LEU A 115 -10.85 -2.17 0.63
CA LEU A 115 -10.34 -0.95 0.01
C LEU A 115 -11.43 0.12 -0.14
N LYS A 116 -12.58 -0.26 -0.71
CA LYS A 116 -13.71 0.66 -0.86
C LYS A 116 -14.25 1.11 0.49
N ALA A 117 -14.42 0.21 1.45
CA ALA A 117 -14.88 0.55 2.80
C ALA A 117 -13.95 1.57 3.48
N ARG A 118 -12.62 1.48 3.28
CA ARG A 118 -11.66 2.48 3.78
C ARG A 118 -11.84 3.83 3.09
N LEU A 119 -11.99 3.85 1.77
CA LEU A 119 -12.24 5.09 1.01
C LEU A 119 -13.53 5.78 1.44
N TYR A 120 -14.62 5.02 1.64
CA TYR A 120 -15.87 5.57 2.14
C TYR A 120 -15.74 6.17 3.53
N ARG A 121 -15.06 5.48 4.45
CA ARG A 121 -14.80 6.01 5.80
C ARG A 121 -14.06 7.35 5.75
N ARG A 122 -13.10 7.52 4.82
CA ARG A 122 -12.42 8.80 4.61
C ARG A 122 -13.35 9.85 4.04
N GLN A 123 -14.12 9.50 3.02
CA GLN A 123 -15.10 10.39 2.41
C GLN A 123 -16.09 10.95 3.45
N LEU A 124 -16.62 10.10 4.33
CA LEU A 124 -17.53 10.51 5.41
C LEU A 124 -16.84 11.46 6.40
N LYS A 125 -15.60 11.15 6.80
CA LYS A 125 -14.80 12.02 7.68
C LYS A 125 -14.58 13.40 7.08
N ASP A 126 -14.29 13.48 5.78
CA ASP A 126 -14.05 14.77 5.13
C ASP A 126 -15.33 15.58 4.97
N ARG A 127 -16.45 14.93 4.63
CA ARG A 127 -17.77 15.58 4.60
C ARG A 127 -18.14 16.12 5.99
N ALA A 128 -17.90 15.36 7.05
CA ALA A 128 -18.15 15.81 8.42
C ALA A 128 -17.29 17.02 8.80
N ARG A 129 -15.99 16.99 8.47
CA ARG A 129 -15.07 18.12 8.70
C ARG A 129 -15.54 19.37 7.96
N GLU A 130 -15.94 19.24 6.71
CA GLU A 130 -16.42 20.36 5.91
C GLU A 130 -17.71 20.94 6.48
N PHE A 131 -18.64 20.07 6.88
CA PHE A 131 -19.87 20.49 7.56
C PHE A 131 -19.58 21.29 8.84
N HIS A 132 -18.64 20.83 9.69
CA HIS A 132 -18.23 21.56 10.89
C HIS A 132 -17.64 22.94 10.57
N ARG A 133 -16.75 23.05 9.57
CA ARG A 133 -16.18 24.34 9.15
C ARG A 133 -17.26 25.33 8.71
N LEU A 134 -18.24 24.86 7.94
CA LEU A 134 -19.36 25.69 7.49
C LEU A 134 -20.20 26.20 8.67
N LEU A 135 -20.41 25.37 9.70
CA LEU A 135 -21.12 25.80 10.91
C LEU A 135 -20.33 26.86 11.69
N GLU A 136 -19.02 26.69 11.86
CA GLU A 136 -18.16 27.67 12.53
C GLU A 136 -18.14 29.00 11.77
N ALA A 137 -17.98 28.96 10.44
CA ALA A 137 -18.00 30.14 9.60
C ALA A 137 -19.35 30.89 9.64
N LYS A 138 -20.47 30.18 9.79
CA LYS A 138 -21.79 30.80 9.98
C LYS A 138 -21.91 31.45 11.36
N LYS A 139 -21.40 30.81 12.42
CA LYS A 139 -21.39 31.40 13.77
C LYS A 139 -20.55 32.67 13.87
N MET A 140 -19.45 32.76 13.13
CA MET A 140 -18.60 33.95 13.10
C MET A 140 -19.20 35.13 12.31
N LYS A 141 -20.23 34.88 11.49
CA LYS A 141 -20.91 35.89 10.67
C LYS A 141 -22.25 36.36 11.27
N ALA A 142 -22.68 35.75 12.37
CA ALA A 142 -23.89 36.09 13.12
C ALA A 142 -23.51 36.88 14.37
#